data_AF-A0A231GTL2-F1
#
_entry.id   AF-A0A231GTL2-F1
#
_cell.length_a   1.000
_cell.length_b   1.000
_cell.length_c   1.000
_cell.angle_alpha   90.00
_cell.angle_beta   90.00
_cell.angle_gamma   90.00
#
_symmetry.space_group_name_H-M   'P 1'
#
loop_
_entity.id
_entity.type
_entity.pdbx_description
1 polymer ?
#
loop_
_entity_poly.entity_id
_entity_poly.type
_entity_poly.pdbx_seq_one_letter_code
_entity_poly.pdbx_strand_id
1 'polypeptide(L)'
;MTVVPLHQPRWDPDEHLIDAAIAGRVRGTDLPTTDRAWLVAHLTHRGHTTDTIAAWLHCSRRTVQMSRTEPVAVLTTRLLAAQAAVDKALSQARASRITPAAIDRLISENQRLRDSRGELIDQLAKARQLADIPCPPSVIVVHPARTRRRPPVAVPTLPLF
;
A
#
# COMPACT_ATOMS: atom_id res chain seq x y z
N MET A 1 39.47 -15.74 35.44
CA MET A 1 39.50 -15.05 34.14
C MET A 1 38.06 -14.86 33.69
N THR A 2 37.53 -13.64 33.83
CA THR A 2 36.15 -13.30 33.46
C THR A 2 36.13 -12.91 31.98
N VAL A 3 35.51 -13.76 31.16
CA VAL A 3 35.29 -13.49 29.74
C VAL A 3 34.22 -12.40 29.64
N VAL A 4 34.62 -11.17 29.30
CA VAL A 4 33.68 -10.09 28.99
C VAL A 4 33.15 -10.34 27.58
N PRO A 5 31.84 -10.58 27.39
CA PRO A 5 31.29 -10.74 26.05
C PRO A 5 31.45 -9.44 25.25
N LEU A 6 32.15 -9.50 24.12
CA LEU A 6 32.48 -8.37 23.23
C LEU A 6 31.31 -7.87 22.38
N HIS A 7 30.13 -8.45 22.52
CA HIS A 7 28.92 -8.02 21.82
C HIS A 7 27.77 -7.94 22.81
N GLN A 8 27.55 -6.74 23.36
CA GLN A 8 26.22 -6.42 23.83
C GLN A 8 25.32 -6.31 22.60
N PRO A 9 24.13 -6.94 22.60
CA PRO A 9 23.19 -6.77 21.50
C PRO A 9 22.89 -5.27 21.36
N ARG A 10 23.18 -4.74 20.17
CA ARG A 10 22.89 -3.35 19.85
C ARG A 10 21.38 -3.17 19.92
N TRP A 11 20.92 -2.32 20.82
CA TRP A 11 19.52 -1.94 20.89
C TRP A 11 19.09 -1.33 19.55
N ASP A 12 17.97 -1.80 19.02
CA ASP A 12 17.38 -1.37 17.76
C ASP A 12 15.89 -1.06 17.99
N PRO A 13 15.40 0.11 17.57
CA PRO A 13 14.01 0.48 17.78
C PRO A 13 13.06 -0.27 16.84
N ASP A 14 11.95 -0.76 17.37
CA ASP A 14 10.87 -1.35 16.59
C ASP A 14 9.86 -0.27 16.15
N GLU A 15 9.85 0.04 14.85
CA GLU A 15 8.94 1.02 14.26
C GLU A 15 7.45 0.68 14.44
N HIS A 16 7.11 -0.61 14.53
CA HIS A 16 5.72 -1.06 14.68
C HIS A 16 5.16 -0.80 16.09
N LEU A 17 6.02 -0.54 17.08
CA LEU A 17 5.58 -0.14 18.43
C LEU A 17 4.77 1.15 18.42
N ILE A 18 5.01 2.04 17.46
CA ILE A 18 4.28 3.31 17.37
C ILE A 18 2.81 3.05 17.03
N ASP A 19 2.57 2.24 16.02
CA ASP A 19 1.21 1.92 15.57
C ASP A 19 0.48 1.04 16.59
N ALA A 20 1.21 0.11 17.21
CA ALA A 20 0.67 -0.70 18.31
C ALA A 20 0.28 0.16 19.53
N ALA A 21 1.06 1.19 19.85
CA ALA A 21 0.74 2.13 20.91
C ALA A 21 -0.50 2.97 20.57
N ILE A 22 -0.59 3.51 19.35
CA ILE A 22 -1.76 4.27 18.90
C ILE A 22 -3.03 3.40 18.94
N ALA A 23 -2.91 2.11 18.59
CA ALA A 23 -3.99 1.13 18.72
C ALA A 23 -4.31 0.72 20.17
N GLY A 24 -3.59 1.24 21.18
CA GLY A 24 -3.77 0.94 22.59
C GLY A 24 -3.39 -0.49 22.99
N ARG A 25 -2.58 -1.17 22.16
CA ARG A 25 -2.17 -2.58 22.35
C ARG A 25 -0.89 -2.73 23.18
N VAL A 26 -0.29 -1.63 23.62
CA VAL A 26 0.99 -1.61 24.32
C VAL A 26 0.79 -1.04 25.73
N ARG A 27 1.36 -1.70 26.73
CA ARG A 27 1.43 -1.18 28.11
C ARG A 27 2.83 -0.65 28.37
N GLY A 28 2.93 0.58 28.86
CA GLY A 28 4.20 1.24 29.15
C GLY A 28 5.02 0.55 30.25
N THR A 29 4.38 -0.24 31.11
CA THR A 29 5.04 -1.07 32.15
C THR A 29 5.77 -2.28 31.59
N ASP A 30 5.30 -2.80 30.45
CA ASP A 30 5.78 -4.06 29.88
C ASP A 30 6.94 -3.79 28.91
N LEU A 31 7.18 -2.52 28.59
CA LEU A 31 8.26 -2.06 27.73
C LEU A 31 9.56 -1.82 28.52
N PRO A 32 10.72 -2.22 27.96
CA PRO A 32 12.03 -1.76 28.39
C PRO A 32 12.09 -0.23 28.44
N THR A 33 12.87 0.32 29.37
CA THR A 33 13.01 1.78 29.53
C THR A 33 13.45 2.46 28.24
N THR A 34 14.36 1.83 27.49
CA THR A 34 14.88 2.34 26.21
C THR A 34 13.78 2.44 25.15
N ASP A 35 12.98 1.38 24.97
CA ASP A 35 11.86 1.34 24.00
C ASP A 35 10.78 2.35 24.38
N ARG A 36 10.44 2.43 25.67
CA ARG A 36 9.45 3.40 26.16
C ARG A 36 9.92 4.83 25.91
N ALA A 37 11.18 5.15 26.20
CA ALA A 37 11.75 6.48 25.97
C ALA A 37 11.72 6.85 24.48
N TRP A 38 12.16 5.92 23.63
CA TRP A 38 12.13 6.08 22.17
C TRP A 38 10.70 6.29 21.65
N LEU A 39 9.75 5.45 22.07
CA LEU A 39 8.34 5.52 21.68
C LEU A 39 7.70 6.86 22.09
N VAL A 40 7.94 7.29 23.33
CA VAL A 40 7.44 8.58 23.83
C VAL A 40 8.01 9.76 23.03
N ALA A 41 9.29 9.69 22.62
CA ALA A 41 9.89 10.71 21.75
C ALA A 41 9.22 10.77 20.38
N HIS A 42 8.98 9.61 19.73
CA HIS A 42 8.27 9.54 18.45
C HIS A 42 6.84 10.09 18.53
N LEU A 43 6.07 9.68 19.54
CA LEU A 43 4.70 10.17 19.73
C LEU A 43 4.65 11.67 20.04
N THR A 44 5.64 12.17 20.79
CA THR A 44 5.77 13.61 21.06
C THR A 44 6.13 14.38 19.79
N HIS A 45 7.03 13.86 18.95
CA HIS A 45 7.39 14.47 17.67
C HIS A 45 6.20 14.53 16.70
N ARG A 46 5.32 13.50 16.71
CA ARG A 46 4.05 13.49 15.95
C ARG A 46 3.00 14.47 16.51
N GLY A 47 3.29 15.19 17.59
CA GLY A 47 2.42 16.22 18.15
C GLY A 47 1.37 15.71 19.15
N HIS A 48 1.48 14.47 19.63
CA HIS A 48 0.54 13.94 20.61
C HIS A 48 0.81 14.49 22.01
N THR A 49 -0.28 14.80 22.73
CA THR A 49 -0.19 15.36 24.09
C THR A 49 0.26 14.29 25.09
N THR A 50 0.78 14.73 26.24
CA THR A 50 1.14 13.82 27.35
C THR A 50 -0.04 12.97 27.79
N ASP A 51 -1.25 13.51 27.77
CA ASP A 51 -2.46 12.83 28.25
C ASP A 51 -2.88 11.74 27.27
N THR A 52 -2.81 12.04 25.96
CA THR A 52 -3.03 11.07 24.89
C THR A 52 -2.02 9.92 24.96
N ILE A 53 -0.73 10.24 25.12
CA ILE A 53 0.34 9.24 25.22
C ILE A 53 0.15 8.37 26.46
N ALA A 54 -0.19 8.96 27.60
CA ALA A 54 -0.47 8.25 28.84
C ALA A 54 -1.66 7.28 28.68
N ALA A 55 -2.72 7.70 28.00
CA ALA A 55 -3.89 6.86 27.72
C ALA A 55 -3.53 5.68 26.81
N TRP A 56 -2.78 5.91 25.74
CA TRP A 56 -2.35 4.86 24.80
C TRP A 56 -1.42 3.82 25.44
N LEU A 57 -0.52 4.26 26.31
CA LEU A 57 0.44 3.40 27.00
C LEU A 57 -0.10 2.82 28.31
N HIS A 58 -1.36 3.11 28.68
CA HIS A 58 -1.95 2.71 29.95
C HIS A 58 -1.06 3.04 31.17
N CYS A 59 -0.47 4.24 31.18
CA CYS A 59 0.49 4.66 32.21
C CYS A 59 0.20 6.06 32.75
N SER A 60 0.89 6.47 33.81
CA SER A 60 0.69 7.79 34.40
C SER A 60 1.35 8.90 33.57
N ARG A 61 0.80 10.12 33.63
CA ARG A 61 1.41 11.32 33.03
C ARG A 61 2.86 11.53 33.52
N ARG A 62 3.11 11.22 34.80
CA ARG A 62 4.45 11.29 35.40
C ARG A 62 5.42 10.33 34.71
N THR A 63 4.98 9.11 34.43
CA THR A 63 5.78 8.10 33.71
C THR A 63 6.18 8.58 32.32
N VAL A 64 5.25 9.21 31.60
CA VAL A 64 5.53 9.81 30.28
C VAL A 64 6.57 10.93 30.39
N GLN A 65 6.43 11.83 31.37
CA GLN A 65 7.39 12.94 31.56
C GLN A 65 8.79 12.43 31.97
N MET A 66 8.87 11.44 32.85
CA MET A 66 10.15 10.80 33.19
C MET A 66 10.80 10.15 31.98
N SER A 67 10.01 9.48 31.13
CA SER A 67 10.52 8.85 29.92
C SER A 67 11.08 9.87 28.92
N ARG A 68 10.60 11.13 28.92
CA ARG A 68 11.13 12.21 28.07
C ARG A 68 12.50 12.69 28.50
N THR A 69 12.83 12.56 29.79
CA THR A 69 14.15 12.97 30.31
C THR A 69 15.23 11.94 30.06
N GLU A 70 14.86 10.72 29.65
CA GLU A 70 15.82 9.67 29.31
C GLU A 70 16.72 10.07 28.14
N PRO A 71 18.02 9.71 28.17
CA PRO A 71 18.96 10.08 27.12
C PRO A 71 18.50 9.66 25.72
N VAL A 72 17.90 8.48 25.60
CA VAL A 72 17.36 7.98 24.33
C VAL A 72 16.25 8.88 23.81
N ALA A 73 15.29 9.28 24.66
CA ALA A 73 14.22 10.17 24.23
C ALA A 73 14.76 11.53 23.74
N VAL A 74 15.74 12.09 24.44
CA VAL A 74 16.37 13.37 24.06
C VAL A 74 17.09 13.25 22.71
N LEU A 75 17.89 12.19 22.52
CA LEU A 75 18.61 11.95 21.28
C LEU A 75 17.67 11.69 20.11
N THR A 76 16.66 10.84 20.30
CA THR A 76 15.63 10.55 19.28
C THR A 76 14.88 11.82 18.90
N THR A 77 14.48 12.65 19.86
CA THR A 77 13.79 13.93 19.57
C THR A 77 14.65 14.85 18.72
N ARG A 78 15.96 14.96 19.03
CA ARG A 78 16.90 15.76 18.24
C ARG A 78 17.10 15.20 16.83
N LEU A 79 17.22 13.88 16.71
CA LEU A 79 17.36 13.20 15.43
C LEU A 79 16.13 13.45 14.54
N LEU A 80 14.92 13.28 15.08
CA LEU A 80 13.68 13.51 14.35
C LEU A 80 13.54 14.98 13.92
N ALA A 81 13.92 15.93 14.79
CA ALA A 81 13.93 17.35 14.45
C ALA A 81 14.93 17.66 13.32
N ALA A 82 16.12 17.06 13.36
CA ALA A 82 17.13 17.22 12.30
C ALA A 82 16.67 16.63 10.96
N GLN A 83 16.07 15.44 10.98
CA GLN A 83 15.49 14.81 9.79
C GLN A 83 14.39 15.68 9.18
N ALA A 84 13.45 16.16 10.00
CA ALA A 84 12.38 17.05 9.54
C ALA A 84 12.93 18.35 8.93
N ALA A 85 14.01 18.92 9.49
CA ALA A 85 14.66 20.10 8.94
C ALA A 85 15.32 19.81 7.57
N VAL A 86 15.97 18.66 7.43
CA VAL A 86 16.56 18.21 6.15
C VAL A 86 15.46 17.99 5.11
N ASP A 87 14.38 17.30 5.45
CA ASP A 87 13.25 17.05 4.53
C ASP A 87 12.59 18.36 4.08
N LYS A 88 12.47 19.32 5.01
CA LYS A 88 12.00 20.67 4.68
C LYS A 88 12.97 21.40 3.75
N ALA A 89 14.27 21.35 4.00
CA ALA A 89 15.26 21.96 3.12
C ALA A 89 15.26 21.33 1.72
N LEU A 90 15.15 20.00 1.63
CA LEU A 90 15.05 19.28 0.37
C LEU A 90 13.76 19.61 -0.38
N SER A 91 12.61 19.68 0.30
CA SER A 91 11.35 20.06 -0.34
C SER A 91 11.38 21.51 -0.84
N GLN A 92 11.98 22.44 -0.09
CA GLN A 92 12.22 23.82 -0.53
C GLN A 92 13.17 23.90 -1.73
N ALA A 93 14.28 23.15 -1.70
CA ALA A 93 15.24 23.10 -2.81
C ALA A 93 14.63 22.47 -4.08
N ARG A 94 13.73 21.49 -3.93
CA ARG A 94 12.94 20.97 -5.05
C ARG A 94 11.99 22.03 -5.58
N ALA A 95 11.24 22.69 -4.72
CA ALA A 95 10.30 23.74 -5.11
C ALA A 95 10.98 24.92 -5.83
N SER A 96 12.17 25.34 -5.37
CA SER A 96 12.92 26.45 -5.99
C SER A 96 13.48 26.12 -7.37
N ARG A 97 13.64 24.83 -7.71
CA ARG A 97 14.08 24.36 -9.03
C ARG A 97 12.94 24.25 -10.05
N ILE A 98 11.69 24.41 -9.62
CA ILE A 98 10.54 24.35 -10.52
C ILE A 98 10.36 25.74 -11.15
N THR A 99 10.64 25.85 -12.45
CA THR A 99 10.35 27.06 -13.23
C THR A 99 8.87 27.11 -13.61
N PRO A 100 8.28 28.30 -13.83
CA PRO A 100 6.89 28.43 -14.29
C PRO A 100 6.59 27.57 -15.53
N ALA A 101 7.51 27.52 -16.50
CA ALA A 101 7.39 26.68 -17.68
C ALA A 101 7.36 25.17 -17.37
N ALA A 102 8.06 24.72 -16.32
CA ALA A 102 7.99 23.33 -15.86
C ALA A 102 6.63 23.04 -15.19
N ILE A 103 6.05 24.01 -14.48
CA ILE A 103 4.69 23.91 -13.91
C ILE A 103 3.66 23.78 -15.04
N ASP A 104 3.72 24.66 -16.05
CA ASP A 104 2.76 24.64 -17.17
C ASP A 104 2.81 23.31 -17.94
N ARG A 105 4.02 22.77 -18.15
CA ARG A 105 4.19 21.44 -18.74
C ARG A 105 3.56 20.33 -17.88
N LEU A 106 3.80 20.36 -16.56
CA LEU A 106 3.24 19.37 -15.64
C LEU A 106 1.71 19.48 -15.55
N ILE A 107 1.14 20.69 -15.57
CA ILE A 107 -0.31 20.91 -15.59
C ILE A 107 -0.89 20.37 -16.90
N SER A 108 -0.27 20.69 -18.04
CA SER A 108 -0.72 20.22 -19.35
C SER A 108 -0.70 18.70 -19.44
N GLU A 109 0.35 18.06 -18.94
CA GLU A 109 0.45 16.60 -18.90
C GLU A 109 -0.57 15.98 -17.93
N ASN A 110 -0.78 16.60 -16.76
CA ASN A 110 -1.80 16.12 -15.81
C ASN A 110 -3.21 16.21 -16.41
N GLN A 111 -3.50 17.29 -17.14
CA GLN A 111 -4.76 17.46 -17.84
C GLN A 111 -4.93 16.38 -18.92
N ARG A 112 -3.91 16.17 -19.76
CA ARG A 112 -3.90 15.11 -20.78
C ARG A 112 -4.14 13.73 -20.17
N LEU A 113 -3.50 13.41 -19.04
CA LEU A 113 -3.66 12.14 -18.34
C LEU A 113 -5.08 11.98 -17.76
N ARG A 114 -5.68 13.07 -17.25
CA ARG A 114 -7.08 13.06 -16.77
C ARG A 114 -8.07 12.86 -17.90
N ASP A 115 -7.85 13.51 -19.02
CA ASP A 115 -8.70 13.36 -20.21
C ASP A 115 -8.59 11.92 -20.74
N SER A 116 -7.38 11.39 -20.87
CA SER A 116 -7.14 9.99 -21.25
C SER A 116 -7.81 9.00 -20.29
N ARG A 117 -7.74 9.26 -18.97
CA ARG A 117 -8.45 8.45 -17.96
C ARG A 117 -9.96 8.52 -18.14
N GLY A 118 -10.52 9.70 -18.43
CA GLY A 118 -11.94 9.90 -18.70
C GLY A 118 -12.40 9.08 -19.91
N GLU A 119 -11.65 9.14 -21.01
CA GLU A 119 -11.94 8.36 -22.21
C GLU A 119 -11.94 6.85 -21.93
N LEU A 120 -10.99 6.34 -21.16
CA LEU A 120 -10.95 4.92 -20.79
C LEU A 120 -12.14 4.51 -19.92
N ILE A 121 -12.57 5.38 -19.00
CA ILE A 121 -13.77 5.14 -18.18
C ILE A 121 -15.01 5.09 -19.08
N ASP A 122 -15.14 6.00 -20.04
CA ASP A 122 -16.25 6.03 -20.98
C ASP A 122 -16.26 4.80 -21.91
N GLN A 123 -15.09 4.36 -22.36
CA GLN A 123 -14.95 3.13 -23.14
C GLN A 123 -15.39 1.89 -22.35
N LEU A 124 -14.98 1.79 -21.08
CA LEU A 124 -15.42 0.71 -20.20
C LEU A 124 -16.93 0.74 -19.96
N ALA A 125 -17.50 1.93 -19.74
CA ALA A 125 -18.95 2.09 -19.58
C ALA A 125 -19.72 1.65 -20.83
N LYS A 126 -19.26 2.05 -22.03
CA LYS A 126 -19.84 1.62 -23.31
C LYS A 126 -19.72 0.11 -23.53
N ALA A 127 -18.56 -0.47 -23.25
CA ALA A 127 -18.34 -1.92 -23.36
C ALA A 127 -19.30 -2.71 -22.46
N ARG A 128 -19.54 -2.22 -21.24
CA ARG A 128 -20.51 -2.80 -20.31
C ARG A 128 -21.94 -2.68 -20.84
N GLN A 129 -22.33 -1.51 -21.35
CA GLN A 129 -23.64 -1.32 -21.95
C GLN A 129 -23.88 -2.26 -23.14
N LEU A 130 -22.88 -2.45 -24.01
CA LEU A 130 -22.97 -3.39 -25.14
C LEU A 130 -23.09 -4.85 -24.68
N ALA A 131 -22.43 -5.23 -23.59
CA ALA A 131 -22.53 -6.57 -23.01
C ALA A 131 -23.90 -6.82 -22.35
N ASP A 132 -24.57 -5.76 -21.85
CA ASP A 132 -25.91 -5.83 -21.28
C ASP A 132 -27.03 -5.85 -22.34
N ILE A 133 -26.71 -5.68 -23.64
CA ILE A 133 -27.67 -5.86 -24.73
C ILE A 133 -27.95 -7.36 -24.87
N PRO A 134 -29.20 -7.82 -24.66
CA PRO A 134 -29.52 -9.24 -24.83
C PRO A 134 -29.25 -9.64 -26.28
N CYS A 135 -28.41 -10.67 -26.47
CA CYS A 135 -28.21 -11.28 -27.77
C CYS A 135 -29.58 -11.66 -28.36
N PRO A 136 -29.91 -11.28 -29.61
CA PRO A 136 -31.07 -11.86 -30.26
C PRO A 136 -30.91 -13.38 -30.26
N PRO A 137 -31.98 -14.16 -30.05
CA PRO A 137 -31.87 -15.61 -29.98
C PRO A 137 -31.18 -16.10 -31.26
N SER A 138 -30.04 -16.76 -31.09
CA SER A 138 -29.34 -17.40 -32.20
C SER A 138 -30.24 -18.51 -32.71
N VAL A 139 -30.90 -18.28 -33.86
CA VAL A 139 -31.61 -19.32 -34.58
C VAL A 139 -30.54 -20.25 -35.17
N ILE A 140 -30.23 -21.32 -34.46
CA ILE A 140 -29.42 -22.42 -35.00
C ILE A 140 -30.29 -23.12 -36.05
N VAL A 141 -30.08 -22.78 -37.32
CA VAL A 141 -30.67 -23.53 -38.43
C VAL A 141 -29.93 -24.87 -38.51
N VAL A 142 -30.46 -25.88 -37.83
CA VAL A 142 -30.00 -27.27 -37.97
C VAL A 142 -30.46 -27.75 -39.33
N HIS A 143 -29.58 -27.69 -40.33
CA HIS A 143 -29.83 -28.37 -41.59
C HIS A 143 -29.90 -29.88 -41.33
N PRO A 144 -30.97 -30.57 -41.76
CA PRO A 144 -31.06 -32.01 -41.62
C PRO A 144 -29.86 -32.64 -42.32
N ALA A 145 -29.16 -33.54 -41.63
CA ALA A 145 -28.06 -34.29 -42.20
C ALA A 145 -28.55 -34.95 -43.50
N ARG A 146 -27.94 -34.55 -44.62
CA ARG A 146 -28.21 -35.15 -45.92
C ARG A 146 -27.90 -36.64 -45.78
N THR A 147 -28.93 -37.48 -45.71
CA THR A 147 -28.78 -38.93 -45.71
C THR A 147 -27.95 -39.29 -46.94
N ARG A 148 -26.66 -39.63 -46.72
CA ARG A 148 -25.86 -40.26 -47.77
C ARG A 148 -26.57 -41.56 -48.11
N ARG A 149 -27.25 -41.55 -49.26
CA ARG A 149 -27.79 -42.76 -49.87
C ARG A 149 -26.61 -43.71 -50.01
N ARG A 150 -26.56 -44.75 -49.18
CA ARG A 150 -25.58 -45.83 -49.31
C ARG A 150 -25.80 -46.42 -50.70
N PRO A 151 -24.81 -46.42 -51.61
CA PRO A 151 -24.98 -47.05 -52.90
C PRO A 151 -25.30 -48.54 -52.68
N PRO A 152 -26.18 -49.13 -53.51
CA PRO A 152 -26.53 -50.54 -53.38
C PRO A 152 -25.27 -51.41 -53.48
N VAL A 153 -25.18 -52.40 -52.59
CA VAL A 153 -24.13 -53.42 -52.62
C VAL A 153 -24.23 -54.13 -53.97
N ALA A 154 -23.17 -54.02 -54.78
CA ALA A 154 -23.06 -54.80 -56.00
C ALA A 154 -22.98 -56.29 -55.62
N VAL A 155 -24.00 -57.05 -56.03
CA VAL A 155 -23.99 -58.51 -55.99
C VAL A 155 -22.87 -58.98 -56.92
N PRO A 156 -21.91 -59.81 -56.49
CA PRO A 156 -20.92 -60.36 -57.39
C PRO A 156 -21.57 -61.37 -58.33
N THR A 157 -21.93 -60.92 -59.53
CA THR A 157 -22.25 -61.79 -60.66
C THR A 157 -20.94 -62.38 -61.17
N LEU A 158 -20.64 -63.62 -60.82
CA LEU A 158 -19.61 -64.39 -61.50
C LEU A 158 -20.12 -64.79 -62.90
N PRO A 159 -19.30 -64.65 -63.95
CA PRO A 159 -19.71 -64.97 -65.31
C PRO A 159 -19.81 -66.48 -65.55
N LEU A 160 -20.94 -66.82 -66.19
CA LEU A 160 -21.21 -67.89 -67.18
C LEU A 160 -20.89 -69.35 -66.82
N PHE A 161 -21.94 -70.18 -66.86
CA PHE A 161 -22.33 -70.73 -68.16
C PHE A 161 -23.61 -70.05 -68.65
#